data_AF-A0AAW2JGN2-F1
#
_entry.id   AF-A0AAW2JGN2-F1
#
_cell.length_a   1.000
_cell.length_b   1.000
_cell.length_c   1.000
_cell.angle_alpha   90.00
_cell.angle_beta   90.00
_cell.angle_gamma   90.00
#
_symmetry.space_group_name_H-M   'P 1'
#
loop_
_entity.id
_entity.type
_entity.pdbx_description
1 polymer ?
#
loop_
_entity_poly.entity_id
_entity_poly.type
_entity_poly.pdbx_seq_one_letter_code
_entity_poly.pdbx_strand_id
1 'polypeptide(L)'
;MLETSKLLQGTIFDLHRTCPMLDFLDEESVAFMAKVLRHSGQGEQTYIPPAIHYIPPKSGHQEALKEAHMVLFPVVEDLLSKTNISPQEIDILIVNCSGFCPAPSLSL
;
A
#
# COMPACT_ATOMS: atom_id res chain seq x y z
N MET A 1 8.72 8.81 -14.03
CA MET A 1 7.35 9.27 -13.68
C MET A 1 6.23 8.61 -14.50
N LEU A 2 6.51 7.65 -15.42
CA LEU A 2 5.47 7.04 -16.27
C LEU A 2 5.19 5.54 -15.99
N GLU A 3 5.96 4.87 -15.13
CA GLU A 3 5.76 3.44 -14.83
C GLU A 3 4.98 3.16 -13.53
N THR A 4 4.89 4.12 -12.61
CA THR A 4 4.08 4.01 -11.39
C THR A 4 2.58 4.13 -11.65
N SER A 5 2.16 4.69 -12.78
CA SER A 5 0.75 4.92 -13.11
C SER A 5 -0.06 3.65 -13.41
N LYS A 6 0.60 2.54 -13.75
CA LYS A 6 -0.07 1.26 -14.04
C LYS A 6 -0.19 0.34 -12.82
N LEU A 7 0.63 0.54 -11.78
CA LEU A 7 0.57 -0.25 -10.54
C LEU A 7 -0.52 0.24 -9.57
N LEU A 8 -1.09 1.42 -9.83
CA LEU A 8 -2.17 2.05 -9.06
C LEU A 8 -3.59 1.70 -9.55
N GLN A 9 -3.77 0.71 -10.43
CA GLN A 9 -5.06 0.52 -11.11
C GLN A 9 -6.20 -0.07 -10.26
N GLY A 10 -5.96 -0.39 -8.99
CA GLY A 10 -7.00 -0.91 -8.10
C GLY A 10 -7.20 -0.02 -6.88
N THR A 11 -8.37 0.63 -6.79
CA THR A 11 -8.73 1.44 -5.62
C THR A 11 -9.17 0.52 -4.48
N ILE A 12 -9.36 1.09 -3.29
CA ILE A 12 -9.94 0.33 -2.17
C ILE A 12 -11.31 -0.29 -2.51
N PHE A 13 -12.02 0.28 -3.48
CA PHE A 13 -13.31 -0.23 -3.93
C PHE A 13 -13.20 -1.51 -4.77
N ASP A 14 -12.02 -1.84 -5.30
CA ASP A 14 -11.79 -3.08 -6.06
C ASP A 14 -11.57 -4.30 -5.16
N LEU A 15 -11.49 -4.10 -3.84
CA LEU A 15 -11.32 -5.17 -2.86
C LEU A 15 -12.44 -6.22 -2.92
N HIS A 16 -13.66 -5.84 -3.30
CA HIS A 16 -14.77 -6.77 -3.45
C HIS A 16 -14.50 -7.89 -4.48
N ARG A 17 -13.56 -7.68 -5.42
CA ARG A 17 -13.18 -8.70 -6.43
C ARG A 17 -12.30 -9.79 -5.84
N THR A 18 -11.54 -9.48 -4.79
CA THR A 18 -10.55 -10.38 -4.19
C THR A 18 -11.03 -10.95 -2.85
N CYS A 19 -11.94 -10.25 -2.16
CA CYS A 19 -12.60 -10.70 -0.93
C CYS A 19 -13.19 -12.12 -0.99
N PRO A 20 -13.88 -12.56 -2.06
CA PRO A 20 -14.44 -13.90 -2.12
C PRO A 20 -13.38 -15.02 -2.19
N MET A 21 -12.14 -14.67 -2.49
CA MET A 21 -11.00 -15.61 -2.54
C MET A 21 -10.22 -15.65 -1.21
N LEU A 22 -10.67 -14.90 -0.20
CA LEU A 22 -10.13 -14.95 1.14
C LEU A 22 -10.94 -15.97 1.93
N ASP A 23 -10.39 -17.17 2.11
CA ASP A 23 -11.06 -18.34 2.69
C ASP A 23 -11.61 -18.13 4.12
N PHE A 24 -11.24 -17.02 4.78
CA PHE A 24 -11.72 -16.64 6.11
C PHE A 24 -12.94 -15.70 6.11
N LEU A 25 -13.44 -15.30 4.93
CA LEU A 25 -14.57 -14.38 4.79
C LEU A 25 -15.76 -15.10 4.16
N ASP A 26 -16.91 -15.07 4.84
CA ASP A 26 -18.19 -15.51 4.26
C ASP A 26 -18.85 -14.38 3.44
N GLU A 27 -19.89 -14.73 2.67
CA GLU A 27 -20.60 -13.78 1.80
C GLU A 27 -21.19 -12.59 2.58
N GLU A 28 -21.66 -12.81 3.82
CA GLU A 28 -22.20 -11.75 4.68
C GLU A 28 -21.09 -10.77 5.09
N SER A 29 -19.93 -11.27 5.47
CA SER A 29 -18.75 -10.48 5.81
C SER A 29 -18.26 -9.66 4.62
N VAL A 30 -18.24 -10.25 3.41
CA VAL A 30 -17.87 -9.54 2.18
C VAL A 30 -18.87 -8.42 1.87
N ALA A 31 -20.17 -8.69 1.97
CA ALA A 31 -21.21 -7.68 1.76
C ALA A 31 -21.12 -6.54 2.79
N PHE A 32 -20.85 -6.88 4.06
CA PHE A 32 -20.65 -5.91 5.12
C PHE A 32 -19.44 -5.01 4.85
N MET A 33 -18.28 -5.59 4.53
CA MET A 33 -17.07 -4.81 4.22
C MET A 33 -17.27 -3.91 3.00
N ALA A 34 -17.93 -4.39 1.94
CA ALA A 34 -18.24 -3.56 0.77
C ALA A 34 -19.11 -2.36 1.15
N LYS A 35 -20.10 -2.57 2.04
CA LYS A 35 -20.93 -1.48 2.58
C LYS A 35 -20.09 -0.51 3.42
N VAL A 36 -19.22 -0.99 4.30
CA VAL A 36 -18.32 -0.14 5.11
C VAL A 36 -17.43 0.70 4.21
N LEU A 37 -16.78 0.10 3.22
CA LEU A 37 -15.90 0.82 2.28
C LEU A 37 -16.66 1.93 1.56
N ARG A 38 -17.86 1.65 1.05
CA ARG A 38 -18.70 2.64 0.35
C ARG A 38 -19.12 3.82 1.22
N HIS A 39 -19.20 3.65 2.53
CA HIS A 39 -19.59 4.71 3.48
C HIS A 39 -18.42 5.24 4.33
N SER A 40 -17.19 4.80 4.06
CA SER A 40 -16.00 5.16 4.84
C SER A 40 -15.51 6.59 4.61
N GLY A 41 -16.04 7.29 3.60
CA GLY A 41 -15.57 8.62 3.21
C GLY A 41 -14.24 8.62 2.46
N GLN A 42 -13.72 7.45 2.07
CA GLN A 42 -12.52 7.34 1.26
C GLN A 42 -12.78 7.73 -0.20
N GLY A 43 -11.83 8.43 -0.80
CA GLY A 43 -11.89 8.83 -2.20
C GLY A 43 -11.13 7.88 -3.12
N GLU A 44 -11.16 8.18 -4.42
CA GLU A 44 -10.47 7.41 -5.47
C GLU A 44 -8.94 7.44 -5.36
N GLN A 45 -8.39 8.22 -4.43
CA GLN A 45 -6.94 8.26 -4.14
C GLN A 45 -6.53 7.34 -2.99
N THR A 46 -7.45 6.53 -2.46
CA THR A 46 -7.10 5.48 -1.48
C THR A 46 -6.94 4.13 -2.19
N TYR A 47 -5.77 3.53 -2.02
CA TYR A 47 -5.35 2.34 -2.75
C TYR A 47 -5.13 1.16 -1.81
N ILE A 48 -5.25 -0.03 -2.38
CA ILE A 48 -4.83 -1.28 -1.76
C ILE A 48 -3.53 -1.75 -2.43
N PRO A 49 -2.61 -2.39 -1.68
CA PRO A 49 -1.41 -2.99 -2.22
C PRO A 49 -1.62 -3.69 -3.58
N PRO A 50 -0.74 -3.48 -4.58
CA PRO A 50 -0.79 -4.15 -5.89
C PRO A 50 -0.92 -5.68 -5.78
N ALA A 51 -0.34 -6.25 -4.73
CA ALA A 51 -0.28 -7.68 -4.48
C ALA A 51 -1.66 -8.31 -4.19
N ILE A 52 -2.59 -7.54 -3.63
CA ILE A 52 -3.94 -8.01 -3.31
C ILE A 52 -4.81 -8.10 -4.56
N HIS A 53 -4.49 -7.38 -5.64
CA HIS A 53 -5.27 -7.38 -6.89
C HIS A 53 -5.02 -8.61 -7.78
N TYR A 54 -4.06 -9.48 -7.43
CA TYR A 54 -3.88 -10.76 -8.10
C TYR A 54 -4.99 -11.75 -7.71
N ILE A 55 -5.29 -12.69 -8.61
CA ILE A 55 -6.23 -13.79 -8.34
C ILE A 55 -5.49 -15.12 -8.57
N PRO A 56 -5.18 -15.90 -7.51
CA PRO A 56 -5.39 -15.57 -6.09
C PRO A 56 -4.48 -14.43 -5.60
N PRO A 57 -4.84 -13.72 -4.51
CA PRO A 57 -4.02 -12.65 -3.93
C PRO A 57 -2.61 -13.12 -3.58
N LYS A 58 -1.63 -12.25 -3.77
CA LYS A 58 -0.25 -12.46 -3.31
C LYS A 58 -0.04 -11.63 -2.06
N SER A 59 0.32 -12.26 -0.95
CA SER A 59 0.53 -11.58 0.35
C SER A 59 1.90 -11.92 0.95
N GLY A 60 2.87 -12.24 0.10
CA GLY A 60 4.22 -12.58 0.52
C GLY A 60 5.01 -11.38 1.06
N HIS A 61 6.05 -11.69 1.84
CA HIS A 61 6.94 -10.68 2.41
C HIS A 61 7.63 -9.82 1.33
N GLN A 62 7.98 -10.42 0.19
CA GLN A 62 8.62 -9.69 -0.91
C GLN A 62 7.68 -8.68 -1.57
N GLU A 63 6.39 -9.00 -1.67
CA GLU A 63 5.38 -8.08 -2.19
C GLU A 63 5.19 -6.87 -1.26
N ALA A 64 5.16 -7.10 0.06
CA ALA A 64 5.08 -6.02 1.05
C ALA A 64 6.31 -5.09 1.01
N LEU A 65 7.52 -5.65 0.86
CA LEU A 65 8.73 -4.85 0.67
C LEU A 65 8.68 -4.00 -0.61
N LYS A 66 8.21 -4.58 -1.72
CA LYS A 66 8.05 -3.85 -2.99
C LYS A 66 7.05 -2.71 -2.86
N GLU A 67 5.94 -2.93 -2.17
CA GLU A 67 4.95 -1.88 -1.88
C GLU A 67 5.56 -0.77 -1.01
N ALA A 68 6.26 -1.13 0.06
CA ALA A 68 6.90 -0.15 0.94
C ALA A 68 7.87 0.75 0.15
N HIS A 69 8.72 0.19 -0.71
CA HIS A 69 9.61 0.99 -1.56
C HIS A 69 8.84 1.87 -2.56
N MET A 70 7.79 1.32 -3.18
CA MET A 70 6.94 2.05 -4.13
C MET A 70 6.31 3.30 -3.49
N VAL A 71 5.91 3.22 -2.23
CA VAL A 71 5.26 4.32 -1.52
C VAL A 71 6.30 5.28 -0.90
N LEU A 72 7.31 4.74 -0.22
CA LEU A 72 8.23 5.56 0.58
C LEU A 72 9.21 6.37 -0.29
N PHE A 73 9.82 5.78 -1.32
CA PHE A 73 10.86 6.47 -2.08
C PHE A 73 10.36 7.73 -2.80
N PRO A 74 9.23 7.72 -3.53
CA PRO A 74 8.74 8.93 -4.18
C PRO A 74 8.36 10.04 -3.18
N VAL A 75 7.84 9.67 -2.01
CA VAL A 75 7.48 10.62 -0.95
C VAL A 75 8.72 11.29 -0.36
N VAL A 76 9.78 10.50 -0.11
CA VAL A 76 11.05 11.04 0.39
C VAL A 76 11.73 11.91 -0.67
N GLU A 77 11.78 11.46 -1.93
CA GLU A 77 12.33 12.25 -3.05
C GLU A 77 11.60 13.60 -3.21
N ASP A 78 10.27 13.58 -3.20
CA ASP A 78 9.44 14.78 -3.29
C ASP A 78 9.69 15.73 -2.10
N LEU A 79 9.76 15.21 -0.88
CA LEU A 79 10.07 15.99 0.33
C LEU A 79 11.44 16.67 0.23
N LEU A 80 12.49 15.92 -0.13
CA LEU A 80 13.84 16.45 -0.26
C LEU A 80 13.92 17.51 -1.35
N SER A 81 13.25 17.29 -2.50
CA SER A 81 13.21 18.27 -3.59
C SER A 81 12.54 19.59 -3.19
N LYS A 82 11.47 19.53 -2.38
CA LYS A 82 10.72 20.71 -1.92
C LYS A 82 11.44 21.49 -0.82
N THR A 83 12.20 20.79 0.01
CA THR A 83 12.95 21.39 1.12
C THR A 83 14.35 21.81 0.74
N ASN A 84 14.89 21.29 -0.36
CA ASN A 84 16.26 21.49 -0.81
C ASN A 84 17.31 21.09 0.25
N ILE A 85 16.95 20.14 1.12
CA ILE A 85 17.83 19.55 2.14
C ILE A 85 18.54 18.36 1.50
N SER A 86 19.86 18.28 1.66
CA SER A 86 20.61 17.10 1.24
C SER A 86 20.31 15.91 2.17
N PRO A 87 20.16 14.67 1.65
CA PRO A 87 20.08 13.48 2.50
C PRO A 87 21.22 13.36 3.52
N GLN A 88 22.42 13.89 3.19
CA GLN A 88 23.57 13.86 4.09
C GLN A 88 23.45 14.82 5.28
N GLU A 89 22.51 15.76 5.26
CA GLU A 89 22.23 16.69 6.36
C GLU A 89 21.20 16.13 7.36
N ILE A 90 20.71 14.90 7.15
CA ILE A 90 19.71 14.25 8.00
C ILE A 90 20.41 13.35 9.02
N ASP A 91 20.43 13.77 10.28
CA ASP A 91 21.07 13.01 11.36
C ASP A 91 20.21 11.85 11.90
N ILE A 92 18.88 11.97 11.80
CA ILE A 92 17.93 11.04 12.44
C ILE A 92 16.83 10.66 11.44
N LEU A 93 16.69 9.35 11.20
CA LEU A 93 15.58 8.76 10.46
C LEU A 93 14.68 7.97 11.41
N ILE A 94 13.41 8.37 11.52
CA ILE A 94 12.38 7.62 12.25
C ILE A 94 11.46 6.97 11.24
N VAL A 95 11.38 5.63 11.27
CA VAL A 95 10.49 4.86 10.40
C VAL A 95 9.40 4.19 11.25
N ASN A 96 8.16 4.26 10.79
CA ASN A 96 7.04 3.52 11.35
C ASN A 96 6.38 2.67 10.26
N CYS A 97 6.17 1.39 10.54
CA CYS A 97 5.46 0.48 9.64
C CYS A 97 4.70 -0.55 10.50
N SER A 98 3.38 -0.63 10.31
CA SER A 98 2.52 -1.64 10.95
C SER A 98 2.00 -2.70 9.96
N GLY A 99 2.37 -2.58 8.67
CA GLY A 99 1.84 -3.45 7.61
C GLY A 99 2.49 -4.83 7.55
N PHE A 100 3.75 -4.96 7.98
CA PHE A 100 4.50 -6.21 7.99
C PHE A 100 5.75 -6.09 8.88
N CYS A 101 6.45 -7.21 9.10
CA CYS A 101 7.73 -7.23 9.81
C CYS A 101 8.89 -7.24 8.80
N PRO A 102 9.51 -6.10 8.44
CA PRO A 102 10.53 -6.02 7.40
C PRO A 102 11.83 -6.74 7.79
N ALA A 103 12.44 -7.42 6.81
CA ALA A 103 13.76 -8.04 6.95
C ALA A 103 14.56 -7.88 5.64
N PRO A 104 15.62 -7.04 5.60
CA PRO A 104 16.15 -6.18 6.67
C PRO A 104 15.17 -5.08 7.10
N SER A 105 15.48 -4.38 8.21
CA SER A 105 14.67 -3.25 8.70
C SER A 105 14.54 -2.16 7.62
N LEU A 106 13.41 -1.46 7.56
CA LEU A 106 13.24 -0.31 6.65
C LEU A 106 14.14 0.89 7.00
N SER A 107 14.76 0.88 8.17
CA SER A 107 15.70 1.89 8.62
C SER A 107 17.17 1.51 8.39
N LEU A 108 17.46 0.35 7.80
CA LEU A 108 18.81 -0.21 7.67
C LEU A 108 19.10 -0.76 6.26
#